data_AF-A0A800KML3-F1
#
_entry.id   AF-A0A800KML3-F1
#
_cell.length_a   1.000
_cell.length_b   1.000
_cell.length_c   1.000
_cell.angle_alpha   90.00
_cell.angle_beta   90.00
_cell.angle_gamma   90.00
#
_symmetry.space_group_name_H-M   'P 1'
#
loop_
_entity.id
_entity.type
_entity.pdbx_description
1 polymer ?
#
loop_
_entity_poly.entity_id
_entity_poly.type
_entity_poly.pdbx_seq_one_letter_code
_entity_poly.pdbx_strand_id
1 'polypeptide(L)'
;MEDYSMSSFAMFLLEGGVDVAVAVDIEKIAPFLEEEISQYTCGEYIYKIRAGKGTLGKHWDLVINAVDPNMEGQPLFPLGRIEVEPDGPGVVNLKVPPRMEQTVHGEDAADWDGKLFGSFVSQLLNSLHTRQLIELPCLLPTI
;
A
#
# COMPACT_ATOMS: atom_id res chain seq x y z
N MET A 1 -4.00 -22.99 -8.74
CA MET A 1 -4.65 -22.32 -9.90
C MET A 1 -5.23 -20.96 -9.52
N GLU A 2 -5.47 -20.69 -8.22
CA GLU A 2 -5.89 -19.39 -7.69
C GLU A 2 -4.81 -18.29 -7.77
N ASP A 3 -3.52 -18.63 -7.64
CA ASP A 3 -2.41 -17.66 -7.70
C ASP A 3 -2.34 -16.85 -9.01
N TYR A 4 -2.74 -17.44 -10.15
CA TYR A 4 -2.66 -16.77 -11.45
C TYR A 4 -3.71 -15.66 -11.63
N SER A 5 -4.91 -15.84 -11.06
CA SER A 5 -5.95 -14.81 -11.08
C SER A 5 -5.56 -13.63 -10.18
N MET A 6 -4.91 -13.92 -9.06
CA MET A 6 -4.43 -12.93 -8.09
C MET A 6 -3.30 -12.08 -8.63
N SER A 7 -2.27 -12.70 -9.20
CA SER A 7 -1.16 -11.96 -9.83
C SER A 7 -1.67 -11.08 -10.99
N SER A 8 -2.64 -11.54 -11.77
CA SER A 8 -3.21 -10.73 -12.86
C SER A 8 -3.95 -9.48 -12.38
N PHE A 9 -4.70 -9.57 -11.28
CA PHE A 9 -5.40 -8.41 -10.71
C PHE A 9 -4.44 -7.45 -10.01
N ALA A 10 -3.49 -7.99 -9.25
CA ALA A 10 -2.43 -7.21 -8.62
C ALA A 10 -1.64 -6.39 -9.64
N MET A 11 -1.22 -7.02 -10.74
CA MET A 11 -0.54 -6.33 -11.84
C MET A 11 -1.41 -5.25 -12.47
N PHE A 12 -2.68 -5.54 -12.78
CA PHE A 12 -3.59 -4.53 -13.32
C PHE A 12 -3.72 -3.31 -12.40
N LEU A 13 -3.90 -3.52 -11.10
CA LEU A 13 -4.03 -2.45 -10.10
C LEU A 13 -2.75 -1.62 -10.00
N LEU A 14 -1.59 -2.27 -9.98
CA LEU A 14 -0.30 -1.58 -9.87
C LEU A 14 0.12 -0.90 -11.17
N GLU A 15 -0.24 -1.43 -12.34
CA GLU A 15 0.02 -0.80 -13.64
C GLU A 15 -0.83 0.46 -13.84
N GLY A 16 -2.10 0.42 -13.42
CA GLY A 16 -2.99 1.58 -13.48
C GLY A 16 -2.71 2.61 -12.38
N GLY A 17 -2.11 2.20 -11.27
CA GLY A 17 -2.04 2.99 -10.06
C GLY A 17 -3.39 3.11 -9.36
N VAL A 18 -3.39 3.78 -8.22
CA VAL A 18 -4.58 4.04 -7.41
C VAL A 18 -4.59 5.52 -7.04
N ASP A 19 -5.75 6.15 -7.12
CA ASP A 19 -5.98 7.53 -6.69
C ASP A 19 -7.37 7.58 -6.06
N VAL A 20 -7.44 7.76 -4.74
CA VAL A 20 -8.69 7.73 -3.98
C VAL A 20 -8.76 8.85 -2.96
N ALA A 21 -9.89 9.56 -2.95
CA ALA A 21 -10.23 10.49 -1.90
C ALA A 21 -10.73 9.74 -0.67
N VAL A 22 -10.04 9.91 0.45
CA VAL A 22 -10.32 9.25 1.73
C VAL A 22 -10.92 10.25 2.70
N ALA A 23 -12.10 9.95 3.24
CA ALA A 23 -12.84 10.82 4.16
C ALA A 23 -12.23 10.83 5.59
N VAL A 24 -11.00 11.33 5.72
CA VAL A 24 -10.28 11.43 6.98
C VAL A 24 -9.35 12.65 7.00
N ASP A 25 -9.14 13.24 8.18
CA ASP A 25 -8.14 14.29 8.38
C ASP A 25 -6.71 13.74 8.22
N ILE A 26 -5.79 14.53 7.65
CA ILE A 26 -4.37 14.14 7.49
C ILE A 26 -3.68 13.83 8.82
N GLU A 27 -4.15 14.37 9.93
CA GLU A 27 -3.60 14.08 11.27
C GLU A 27 -3.98 12.67 11.75
N LYS A 28 -5.09 12.10 11.23
CA LYS A 28 -5.60 10.79 11.61
C LYS A 28 -5.16 9.68 10.65
N ILE A 29 -4.64 10.02 9.45
CA ILE A 29 -4.22 9.01 8.48
C ILE A 29 -2.99 8.20 8.96
N ALA A 30 -2.00 8.85 9.58
CA ALA A 30 -0.82 8.17 10.12
C ALA A 30 -1.17 7.11 11.18
N PRO A 31 -1.90 7.43 12.27
CA PRO A 31 -2.25 6.42 13.27
C PRO A 31 -3.17 5.33 12.70
N PHE A 32 -4.05 5.67 11.75
CA PHE A 32 -4.85 4.67 11.04
C PHE A 32 -3.99 3.68 10.25
N LEU A 33 -3.03 4.17 9.46
CA LEU A 33 -2.13 3.33 8.67
C LEU A 33 -1.29 2.43 9.57
N GLU A 34 -0.78 2.95 10.68
CA GLU A 34 -0.02 2.16 11.66
C GLU A 34 -0.86 1.03 12.28
N GLU A 35 -2.10 1.33 12.69
CA GLU A 35 -3.04 0.36 13.26
C GLU A 35 -3.35 -0.78 12.27
N GLU A 36 -3.74 -0.44 11.04
CA GLU A 36 -4.15 -1.43 10.04
C GLU A 36 -2.98 -2.27 9.53
N ILE A 37 -1.86 -1.62 9.20
CA ILE A 37 -0.72 -2.31 8.56
C ILE A 37 -0.06 -3.31 9.50
N SER A 38 -0.20 -3.12 10.81
CA SER A 38 0.23 -4.12 11.80
C SER A 38 -0.49 -5.47 11.67
N GLN A 39 -1.64 -5.50 10.99
CA GLN A 39 -2.47 -6.69 10.78
C GLN A 39 -2.27 -7.28 9.38
N TYR A 40 -1.64 -6.56 8.46
CA TYR A 40 -1.51 -7.00 7.08
C TYR A 40 -0.44 -8.07 6.94
N THR A 41 -0.75 -9.09 6.15
CA THR A 41 0.17 -10.19 5.84
C THR A 41 0.02 -10.63 4.39
N CYS A 42 1.02 -11.33 3.85
CA CYS A 42 0.92 -12.04 2.58
C CYS A 42 1.83 -13.26 2.62
N GLY A 43 1.25 -14.45 2.81
CA GLY A 43 2.02 -15.66 3.10
C GLY A 43 2.80 -15.52 4.41
N GLU A 44 4.12 -15.70 4.35
CA GLU A 44 5.02 -15.53 5.51
C GLU A 44 5.46 -14.07 5.75
N TYR A 45 5.14 -13.15 4.84
CA TYR A 45 5.59 -11.76 4.92
C TYR A 45 4.62 -10.89 5.72
N ILE A 46 5.21 -9.99 6.52
CA ILE A 46 4.52 -8.86 7.16
C ILE A 46 5.02 -7.54 6.56
N TYR A 47 4.25 -6.47 6.72
CA TYR A 47 4.58 -5.17 6.13
C TYR A 47 5.15 -4.18 7.14
N LYS A 48 6.00 -3.27 6.65
CA LYS A 48 6.51 -2.12 7.40
C LYS A 48 6.52 -0.86 6.54
N ILE A 49 6.02 0.23 7.10
CA ILE A 49 6.13 1.55 6.49
C ILE A 49 7.42 2.22 6.94
N ARG A 50 8.11 2.87 6.01
CA ARG A 50 9.11 3.89 6.32
C ARG A 50 8.69 5.22 5.71
N ALA A 51 8.83 6.29 6.48
CA ALA A 51 8.70 7.64 5.93
C ALA A 51 9.76 7.83 4.84
N GLY A 52 9.31 8.21 3.65
CA GLY A 52 10.13 8.57 2.51
C GLY A 52 10.47 10.06 2.52
N LYS A 53 10.40 10.70 1.34
CA LYS A 53 10.51 12.15 1.21
C LYS A 53 9.14 12.79 1.46
N GLY A 54 9.11 14.02 1.93
CA GLY A 54 7.86 14.70 2.18
C GLY A 54 7.99 15.93 3.05
N THR A 55 6.96 16.77 3.03
CA THR A 55 6.82 17.89 3.96
C THR A 55 5.67 17.57 4.91
N LEU A 56 5.96 17.55 6.22
CA LEU A 56 4.98 17.28 7.25
C LEU A 56 3.71 18.15 7.05
N GLY A 57 2.53 17.55 7.00
CA GLY A 57 1.25 18.24 6.79
C GLY A 57 0.93 18.71 5.37
N LYS A 58 1.78 18.44 4.36
CA LYS A 58 1.50 18.81 2.96
C LYS A 58 1.49 17.64 2.01
N HIS A 59 2.50 16.78 2.09
CA HIS A 59 2.66 15.65 1.18
C HIS A 59 3.62 14.65 1.80
N TRP A 60 3.20 13.40 1.88
CA TRP A 60 3.96 12.30 2.48
C TRP A 60 4.18 11.20 1.46
N ASP A 61 5.44 10.92 1.14
CA ASP A 61 5.81 9.64 0.53
C ASP A 61 6.03 8.62 1.62
N LEU A 62 5.33 7.50 1.56
CA LEU A 62 5.49 6.36 2.47
C LEU A 62 5.99 5.17 1.67
N VAL A 63 7.17 4.66 2.01
CA VAL A 63 7.75 3.47 1.38
C VAL A 63 7.26 2.23 2.12
N ILE A 64 6.61 1.35 1.37
CA ILE A 64 6.12 0.07 1.85
C ILE A 64 7.22 -0.97 1.69
N ASN A 65 7.45 -1.76 2.74
CA ASN A 65 8.44 -2.83 2.74
C ASN A 65 7.78 -4.13 3.21
N ALA A 66 8.24 -5.26 2.70
CA ALA A 66 7.98 -6.58 3.26
C ALA A 66 9.16 -7.06 4.12
N VAL A 67 8.86 -7.91 5.09
CA VAL A 67 9.85 -8.66 5.87
C VAL A 67 9.31 -10.04 6.19
N ASP A 68 10.13 -11.07 6.02
CA ASP A 68 9.88 -12.39 6.58
C ASP A 68 10.42 -12.39 8.03
N PRO A 69 9.55 -12.47 9.05
CA PRO A 69 9.98 -12.44 10.45
C PRO A 69 10.79 -13.68 10.85
N ASN A 70 10.77 -14.76 10.06
CA ASN A 70 11.53 -15.99 10.32
C ASN A 70 12.95 -15.93 9.76
N MET A 71 13.27 -14.95 8.91
CA MET A 71 14.60 -14.75 8.34
C MET A 71 15.35 -13.66 9.10
N GLU A 72 16.05 -14.05 10.18
CA GLU A 72 16.87 -13.13 10.97
C GLU A 72 17.97 -12.45 10.13
N GLY A 73 18.11 -11.14 10.31
CA GLY A 73 19.19 -10.35 9.71
C GLY A 73 18.97 -9.91 8.26
N GLN A 74 17.82 -10.24 7.64
CA GLN A 74 17.54 -9.76 6.29
C GLN A 74 17.17 -8.27 6.25
N PRO A 75 17.64 -7.54 5.22
CA PRO A 75 17.17 -6.18 4.97
C PRO A 75 15.68 -6.19 4.63
N LEU A 76 15.01 -5.09 4.95
CA LEU A 76 13.62 -4.88 4.53
C LEU A 76 13.55 -4.83 3.00
N PHE A 77 12.62 -5.59 2.43
CA PHE A 77 12.39 -5.65 0.98
C PHE A 77 11.47 -4.51 0.56
N PRO A 78 11.98 -3.48 -0.13
CA PRO A 78 11.13 -2.35 -0.50
C PRO A 78 10.22 -2.75 -1.66
N LEU A 79 8.91 -2.54 -1.51
CA LEU A 79 7.89 -2.99 -2.47
C LEU A 79 7.39 -1.86 -3.38
N GLY A 80 7.23 -0.65 -2.84
CA GLY A 80 6.68 0.48 -3.55
C GLY A 80 6.43 1.66 -2.62
N ARG A 81 5.98 2.78 -3.19
CA ARG A 81 5.56 3.97 -2.43
C ARG A 81 4.06 4.20 -2.55
N ILE A 82 3.49 4.77 -1.49
CA ILE A 82 2.19 5.43 -1.51
C ILE A 82 2.39 6.89 -1.16
N GLU A 83 1.52 7.75 -1.70
CA GLU A 83 1.56 9.19 -1.52
C GLU A 83 0.29 9.63 -0.80
N VAL A 84 0.42 10.51 0.18
CA VAL A 84 -0.72 11.06 0.94
C VAL A 84 -0.62 12.57 0.99
N GLU A 85 -1.68 13.25 0.57
CA GLU A 85 -1.78 14.71 0.60
C GLU A 85 -3.18 15.19 1.02
N PRO A 86 -3.31 16.38 1.63
CA PRO A 86 -4.63 16.94 1.93
C PRO A 86 -5.41 17.25 0.64
N ASP A 87 -6.70 16.91 0.62
CA ASP A 87 -7.61 17.21 -0.49
C ASP A 87 -8.88 17.93 0.02
N GLY A 88 -8.66 18.96 0.83
CA GLY A 88 -9.72 19.75 1.45
C GLY A 88 -10.05 19.34 2.88
N PRO A 89 -11.07 19.99 3.49
CA PRO A 89 -11.41 19.77 4.89
C PRO A 89 -11.89 18.35 5.15
N GLY A 90 -11.22 17.63 6.05
CA GLY A 90 -11.59 16.26 6.43
C GLY A 90 -11.37 15.22 5.36
N VAL A 91 -10.58 15.52 4.32
CA VAL A 91 -10.29 14.61 3.21
C VAL A 91 -8.79 14.61 2.92
N VAL A 92 -8.25 13.42 2.69
CA VAL A 92 -6.91 13.24 2.11
C VAL A 92 -7.03 12.50 0.80
N ASN A 93 -6.17 12.84 -0.16
CA ASN A 93 -5.95 12.00 -1.31
C ASN A 93 -4.85 10.98 -0.98
N LEU A 94 -5.15 9.70 -1.18
CA LEU A 94 -4.21 8.60 -1.10
C LEU A 94 -3.95 8.05 -2.50
N LYS A 95 -2.68 8.03 -2.89
CA LYS A 95 -2.26 7.54 -4.20
C LYS A 95 -1.28 6.39 -4.09
N VAL A 96 -1.40 5.45 -5.00
CA VAL A 96 -0.37 4.46 -5.33
C VAL A 96 0.08 4.78 -6.75
N PRO A 97 1.28 5.34 -6.94
CA PRO A 97 1.78 5.63 -8.27
C PRO A 97 1.82 4.37 -9.14
N PRO A 98 1.54 4.48 -10.45
CA PRO A 98 1.70 3.39 -11.38
C PRO A 98 3.08 2.74 -11.27
N ARG A 99 3.19 1.44 -11.52
CA ARG A 99 4.43 0.67 -11.39
C ARG A 99 5.60 1.29 -12.16
N MET A 100 5.34 1.91 -13.31
CA MET A 100 6.36 2.60 -14.13
C MET A 100 6.87 3.92 -13.52
N GLU A 101 6.11 4.50 -12.60
CA GLU A 101 6.43 5.76 -11.90
C GLU A 101 6.98 5.51 -10.49
N GLN A 102 7.00 4.26 -10.04
CA GLN A 102 7.63 3.86 -8.78
C GLN A 102 9.13 4.16 -8.83
N THR A 103 9.64 4.85 -7.81
CA THR A 103 11.04 5.29 -7.71
C THR A 103 11.76 4.56 -6.57
N VAL A 104 11.13 3.52 -6.04
CA VAL A 104 11.65 2.73 -4.94
C VAL A 104 12.70 1.77 -5.51
N HIS A 105 13.94 2.24 -5.55
CA HIS A 105 15.05 1.48 -6.10
C HIS A 105 15.58 0.49 -5.05
N GLY A 106 15.07 -0.73 -5.10
CA GLY A 106 15.61 -1.89 -4.38
C GLY A 106 15.08 -3.16 -5.01
N GLU A 107 15.92 -3.79 -5.84
CA GLU A 107 15.68 -5.09 -6.48
C GLU A 107 14.26 -5.27 -7.05
N ASP A 108 13.96 -4.63 -8.19
CA ASP A 108 12.76 -4.86 -9.04
C ASP A 108 12.45 -6.36 -9.32
N ALA A 109 13.34 -7.28 -8.94
CA ALA A 109 13.21 -8.71 -9.07
C ALA A 109 12.41 -9.41 -7.97
N ALA A 110 12.31 -8.87 -6.74
CA ALA A 110 11.75 -9.60 -5.60
C ALA A 110 10.21 -9.76 -5.66
N ASP A 111 9.51 -8.74 -6.16
CA ASP A 111 8.04 -8.74 -6.35
C ASP A 111 7.69 -8.48 -7.82
N TRP A 112 8.38 -9.17 -8.74
CA TRP A 112 8.24 -8.95 -10.18
C TRP A 112 6.80 -9.16 -10.69
N ASP A 113 6.04 -10.05 -10.04
CA ASP A 113 4.63 -10.34 -10.34
C ASP A 113 3.65 -9.46 -9.56
N GLY A 114 4.16 -8.54 -8.72
CA GLY A 114 3.39 -7.58 -7.95
C GLY A 114 2.55 -8.20 -6.83
N LYS A 115 2.79 -9.46 -6.48
CA LYS A 115 1.97 -10.22 -5.54
C LYS A 115 1.96 -9.58 -4.15
N LEU A 116 3.14 -9.24 -3.62
CA LEU A 116 3.27 -8.67 -2.29
C LEU A 116 2.71 -7.25 -2.25
N PHE A 117 3.11 -6.40 -3.20
CA PHE A 117 2.64 -5.02 -3.19
C PHE A 117 1.16 -4.91 -3.53
N GLY A 118 0.67 -5.70 -4.49
CA GLY A 118 -0.75 -5.75 -4.84
C GLY A 118 -1.60 -6.23 -3.67
N SER A 119 -1.15 -7.24 -2.92
CA SER A 119 -1.82 -7.70 -1.71
C SER A 119 -1.91 -6.60 -0.65
N PHE A 120 -0.82 -5.86 -0.44
CA PHE A 120 -0.83 -4.69 0.45
C PHE A 120 -1.86 -3.64 0.01
N VAL A 121 -1.89 -3.29 -1.28
CA VAL A 121 -2.81 -2.27 -1.80
C VAL A 121 -4.27 -2.74 -1.69
N SER A 122 -4.55 -4.01 -2.01
CA SER A 122 -5.89 -4.59 -1.80
C SER A 122 -6.33 -4.54 -0.34
N GLN A 123 -5.45 -4.93 0.59
CA GLN A 123 -5.74 -4.87 2.03
C GLN A 123 -6.00 -3.43 2.49
N LEU A 124 -5.17 -2.47 2.05
CA LEU A 124 -5.35 -1.05 2.32
C LEU A 124 -6.71 -0.53 1.86
N LEU A 125 -7.07 -0.79 0.61
CA LEU A 125 -8.36 -0.35 0.05
C LEU A 125 -9.54 -1.03 0.75
N ASN A 126 -9.41 -2.30 1.11
CA ASN A 126 -10.43 -3.02 1.87
C ASN A 126 -10.61 -2.47 3.29
N SER A 127 -9.53 -2.13 4.00
CA SER A 127 -9.61 -1.52 5.33
C SER A 127 -10.24 -0.12 5.29
N LEU A 128 -9.84 0.70 4.31
CA LEU A 128 -10.47 2.00 4.07
C LEU A 128 -11.97 1.86 3.79
N HIS A 129 -12.35 0.90 2.95
CA HIS A 129 -13.74 0.63 2.62
C HIS A 129 -14.55 0.13 3.82
N THR A 130 -13.99 -0.81 4.60
CA THR A 130 -14.63 -1.39 5.78
C THR A 130 -14.88 -0.33 6.86
N ARG A 131 -13.98 0.65 6.98
CA ARG A 131 -14.17 1.83 7.86
C ARG A 131 -15.03 2.94 7.24
N GLN A 132 -15.62 2.71 6.07
CA GLN A 132 -16.48 3.66 5.35
C GLN A 132 -15.76 4.97 4.97
N LEU A 133 -14.44 4.90 4.75
CA LEU A 133 -13.62 6.04 4.35
C LEU A 133 -13.54 6.21 2.83
N ILE A 134 -13.78 5.13 2.09
CA ILE A 134 -13.94 5.09 0.63
C ILE A 134 -15.08 4.13 0.25
N GLU A 135 -15.58 4.24 -0.98
CA GLU A 135 -16.54 3.31 -1.55
C GLU A 135 -15.88 2.40 -2.58
N LEU A 136 -16.00 1.09 -2.39
CA LEU A 136 -15.64 0.08 -3.37
C LEU A 136 -16.90 -0.70 -3.78
N PRO A 137 -17.01 -1.16 -5.03
CA PRO A 137 -18.14 -1.97 -5.48
C PRO A 137 -18.18 -3.34 -4.79
N CYS A 138 -17.01 -3.87 -4.43
CA CYS A 138 -16.83 -5.08 -3.65
C CYS A 138 -15.45 -5.07 -3.00
N LEU A 139 -15.22 -5.96 -2.03
CA LEU A 139 -13.88 -6.20 -1.49
C LEU A 139 -12.94 -6.65 -2.62
N LEU A 140 -11.74 -6.11 -2.61
CA LEU A 140 -10.65 -6.52 -3.49
C LEU A 140 -10.07 -7.83 -2.99
N PRO A 141 -9.59 -8.68 -3.89
CA PRO A 141 -9.07 -9.97 -3.48
C PRO A 141 -7.74 -9.80 -2.74
N THR A 142 -7.56 -10.59 -1.69
CA THR A 142 -6.34 -10.72 -0.88
C THR A 142 -5.87 -12.17 -0.90
N ILE A 143 -4.59 -12.42 -0.62
CA ILE A 143 -4.01 -13.77 -0.59
C ILE A 143 -4.20 -14.39 0.80
#